data_AF-A0A9X3WVE2-F1
#
_entry.id   AF-A0A9X3WVE2-F1
#
_cell.length_a   1.000
_cell.length_b   1.000
_cell.length_c   1.000
_cell.angle_alpha   90.00
_cell.angle_beta   90.00
_cell.angle_gamma   90.00
#
_symmetry.space_group_name_H-M   'P 1'
#
loop_
_entity.id
_entity.type
_entity.pdbx_description
1 polymer ?
#
loop_
_entity_poly.entity_id
_entity_poly.type
_entity_poly.pdbx_seq_one_letter_code
_entity_poly.pdbx_strand_id
1 'polypeptide(L)'
;MKLKVFFLLLLVIGVIIGCQDDKSNTKKGTEKVVTEPEKNRVVKEIVLSEAPSDITSPSEAVVYQYGVVFENGEKEFPTKDSIISETTLGDRSIVTIHSPEGKNKYTVFLYENKGHWTMTDLMQLETLKDDQFAEKTGLNLPMEEFNIGRMMLNVNDNEDIWAFVNENNIITIARLNRFPFREPLGTTNVRLKRGAKGYLSNGPNGNSFLYYFDSQKIVILAGNISKSEIISLANSMPSVTSPFFPTSKK
;
A
#
# COMPACT_ATOMS: atom_id res chain seq x y z
N MET A 1 -71.31 -15.34 59.57
CA MET A 1 -72.17 -16.53 59.84
C MET A 1 -73.19 -16.65 58.72
N LYS A 2 -73.24 -17.80 58.00
CA LYS A 2 -74.10 -18.07 56.80
C LYS A 2 -73.76 -17.15 55.60
N LEU A 3 -73.36 -17.56 54.39
CA LEU A 3 -73.39 -18.84 53.64
C LEU A 3 -74.75 -19.28 53.08
N LYS A 4 -75.02 -18.93 51.81
CA LYS A 4 -75.30 -19.79 50.62
C LYS A 4 -75.66 -18.85 49.45
N VAL A 5 -75.00 -18.85 48.28
CA VAL A 5 -74.68 -19.91 47.29
C VAL A 5 -75.88 -20.32 46.43
N PHE A 6 -75.83 -19.97 45.14
CA PHE A 6 -76.11 -20.82 43.97
C PHE A 6 -75.34 -20.20 42.76
N PHE A 7 -74.47 -20.94 42.06
CA PHE A 7 -74.69 -21.51 40.70
C PHE A 7 -74.91 -20.45 39.60
N LEU A 8 -74.29 -20.46 38.41
CA LEU A 8 -73.23 -21.28 37.76
C LEU A 8 -72.68 -20.43 36.55
N LEU A 9 -71.70 -20.74 35.69
CA LEU A 9 -70.96 -21.96 35.32
C LEU A 9 -69.55 -21.63 34.72
N LEU A 10 -68.71 -22.66 34.68
CA LEU A 10 -67.52 -22.97 33.86
C LEU A 10 -67.63 -22.63 32.34
N LEU A 11 -66.58 -22.64 31.49
CA LEU A 11 -65.08 -22.65 31.58
C LEU A 11 -64.51 -22.64 30.13
N VAL A 12 -63.18 -22.63 29.95
CA VAL A 12 -62.41 -22.96 28.71
C VAL A 12 -62.45 -21.85 27.63
N ILE A 13 -61.40 -21.08 27.33
CA ILE A 13 -59.98 -21.33 26.98
C ILE A 13 -59.77 -21.80 25.53
N GLY A 14 -59.25 -20.89 24.71
CA GLY A 14 -58.12 -21.16 23.81
C GLY A 14 -58.37 -21.85 22.46
N VAL A 15 -58.25 -21.06 21.39
CA VAL A 15 -57.65 -21.54 20.13
C VAL A 15 -56.53 -20.56 19.75
N ILE A 16 -55.33 -21.10 19.59
CA ILE A 16 -54.18 -20.51 18.89
C ILE A 16 -53.99 -21.37 17.62
N ILE A 17 -53.20 -20.91 16.65
CA ILE A 17 -52.95 -21.47 15.30
C ILE A 17 -53.87 -20.79 14.26
N GLY A 18 -53.39 -20.37 13.07
CA GLY A 18 -52.09 -20.63 12.44
C GLY A 18 -51.45 -19.41 11.75
N CYS A 19 -50.28 -19.64 11.15
CA CYS A 19 -49.43 -18.60 10.60
C CYS A 19 -50.02 -17.89 9.38
N GLN A 20 -49.74 -16.60 9.27
CA GLN A 20 -49.45 -15.98 7.98
C GLN A 20 -48.00 -15.50 8.04
N ASP A 21 -47.12 -16.15 7.28
CA ASP A 21 -45.73 -15.72 7.11
C ASP A 21 -45.73 -14.43 6.29
N ASP A 22 -45.17 -13.36 6.85
CA ASP A 22 -44.48 -12.37 6.02
C ASP A 22 -43.22 -11.86 6.73
N LYS A 23 -42.14 -11.74 5.94
CA LYS A 23 -40.79 -11.41 6.41
C LYS A 23 -40.57 -9.90 6.19
N SER A 24 -39.79 -9.18 6.99
CA SER A 24 -38.75 -9.61 7.93
C SER A 24 -38.58 -8.62 9.09
N ASN A 25 -38.33 -9.13 10.30
CA ASN A 25 -37.63 -8.35 11.33
C ASN A 25 -36.13 -8.22 10.98
N THR A 26 -35.52 -7.06 11.22
CA THR A 26 -34.25 -6.94 11.95
C THR A 26 -34.00 -5.48 12.33
N LYS A 27 -33.65 -5.24 13.60
CA LYS A 27 -33.24 -3.92 14.11
C LYS A 27 -31.89 -3.55 13.49
N LYS A 28 -31.73 -2.30 13.04
CA LYS A 28 -30.43 -1.63 13.04
C LYS A 28 -30.51 -0.42 13.95
N GLY A 29 -29.82 -0.48 15.08
CA GLY A 29 -29.55 0.73 15.85
C GLY A 29 -28.69 1.66 15.00
N THR A 30 -28.99 2.96 15.00
CA THR A 30 -28.14 3.95 14.36
C THR A 30 -26.93 4.21 15.27
N GLU A 31 -26.03 3.23 15.28
CA GLU A 31 -24.67 3.42 15.78
C GLU A 31 -24.05 4.51 14.91
N LYS A 32 -24.02 5.74 15.45
CA LYS A 32 -23.21 6.80 14.89
C LYS A 32 -21.78 6.33 15.03
N VAL A 33 -21.20 5.86 13.94
CA VAL A 33 -19.75 5.84 13.77
C VAL A 33 -19.32 7.29 13.94
N VAL A 34 -18.91 7.63 15.16
CA VAL A 34 -18.14 8.83 15.41
C VAL A 34 -16.81 8.55 14.75
N THR A 35 -16.67 8.97 13.50
CA THR A 35 -15.36 9.18 12.89
C THR A 35 -14.67 10.17 13.83
N GLU A 36 -13.78 9.67 14.69
CA GLU A 36 -13.02 10.51 15.61
C GLU A 36 -12.36 11.59 14.75
N PRO A 37 -12.57 12.90 15.05
CA PRO A 37 -12.06 13.95 14.19
C PRO A 37 -10.55 13.77 14.11
N GLU A 38 -10.10 13.50 12.88
CA GLU A 38 -8.72 13.15 12.55
C GLU A 38 -7.79 14.16 13.22
N LYS A 39 -7.19 13.75 14.35
CA LYS A 39 -6.38 14.64 15.17
C LYS A 39 -5.27 15.14 14.25
N ASN A 40 -5.13 16.45 14.12
CA ASN A 40 -3.96 17.06 13.48
C ASN A 40 -2.74 16.83 14.38
N ARG A 41 -2.24 15.58 14.38
CA ARG A 41 -1.09 15.12 15.14
C ARG A 41 0.14 15.61 14.40
N VAL A 42 0.60 16.80 14.77
CA VAL A 42 1.81 17.38 14.18
C VAL A 42 3.00 16.51 14.56
N VAL A 43 3.76 16.08 13.54
CA VAL A 43 4.95 15.25 13.70
C VAL A 43 6.11 16.15 14.11
N LYS A 44 6.79 15.79 15.19
CA LYS A 44 7.94 16.53 15.75
C LYS A 44 9.27 15.99 15.23
N GLU A 45 9.41 14.67 15.17
CA GLU A 45 10.67 13.98 14.83
C GLU A 45 10.37 12.58 14.28
N ILE A 46 11.21 12.12 13.35
CA ILE A 46 11.24 10.73 12.88
C ILE A 46 12.25 9.96 13.74
N VAL A 47 11.87 8.77 14.18
CA VAL A 47 12.74 7.83 14.89
C VAL A 47 13.25 6.80 13.87
N LEU A 48 14.57 6.71 13.74
CA LEU A 48 15.24 5.62 13.02
C LEU A 48 16.00 4.75 14.03
N SER A 49 15.79 3.43 13.95
CA SER A 49 16.36 2.42 14.84
C SER A 49 16.98 1.27 14.03
N GLU A 50 17.75 0.40 14.68
CA GLU A 50 18.12 -0.90 14.11
C GLU A 50 16.98 -1.92 14.24
N ALA A 51 16.97 -2.95 13.38
CA ALA A 51 16.04 -4.07 13.50
C ALA A 51 16.62 -5.15 14.43
N PRO A 52 15.79 -5.97 15.10
CA PRO A 52 16.25 -7.21 15.73
C PRO A 52 17.01 -8.11 14.74
N SER A 53 18.05 -8.80 15.22
CA SER A 53 18.99 -9.54 14.36
C SER A 53 18.43 -10.84 13.77
N ASP A 54 17.24 -11.26 14.20
CA ASP A 54 16.48 -12.41 13.71
C ASP A 54 15.46 -12.07 12.61
N ILE A 55 15.31 -10.79 12.26
CA ILE A 55 14.38 -10.34 11.20
C ILE A 55 14.87 -10.76 9.81
N THR A 56 13.98 -11.40 9.03
CA THR A 56 14.33 -12.01 7.74
C THR A 56 13.80 -11.28 6.49
N SER A 57 12.83 -10.36 6.63
CA SER A 57 12.32 -9.51 5.54
C SER A 57 12.43 -8.01 5.88
N PRO A 58 12.52 -7.12 4.88
CA PRO A 58 12.52 -5.68 5.11
C PRO A 58 11.12 -5.17 5.52
N SER A 59 10.04 -5.85 5.13
CA SER A 59 8.68 -5.60 5.65
C SER A 59 8.52 -5.90 7.14
N GLU A 60 9.28 -6.85 7.69
CA GLU A 60 9.37 -7.07 9.14
C GLU A 60 10.41 -6.17 9.82
N ALA A 61 11.38 -5.62 9.07
CA ALA A 61 12.38 -4.71 9.62
C ALA A 61 11.80 -3.30 9.85
N VAL A 62 11.00 -2.78 8.91
CA VAL A 62 10.47 -1.41 8.96
C VAL A 62 9.59 -1.12 10.19
N VAL A 63 8.88 -2.12 10.72
CA VAL A 63 8.03 -1.99 11.92
C VAL A 63 8.81 -1.80 13.23
N TYR A 64 10.13 -2.04 13.21
CA TYR A 64 11.06 -1.70 14.30
C TYR A 64 11.94 -0.49 13.96
N GLN A 65 12.36 -0.38 12.69
CA GLN A 65 13.34 0.61 12.24
C GLN A 65 12.74 2.00 12.01
N TYR A 66 11.44 2.13 11.70
CA TYR A 66 10.79 3.41 11.46
C TYR A 66 9.73 3.71 12.54
N GLY A 67 9.74 4.92 13.06
CA GLY A 67 8.66 5.44 13.88
C GLY A 67 8.61 6.96 13.85
N VAL A 68 7.58 7.54 14.46
CA VAL A 68 7.41 8.99 14.59
C VAL A 68 7.07 9.38 16.02
N VAL A 69 7.48 10.57 16.42
CA VAL A 69 7.05 11.22 17.66
C VAL A 69 6.27 12.46 17.31
N PHE A 70 5.11 12.62 17.92
CA PHE A 70 4.24 13.77 17.72
C PHE A 70 4.49 14.86 18.76
N GLU A 71 4.00 16.08 18.53
CA GLU A 71 4.18 17.20 19.46
C GLU A 71 3.59 16.95 20.87
N ASN A 72 2.60 16.06 21.00
CA ASN A 72 2.06 15.63 22.30
C ASN A 72 2.96 14.62 23.04
N GLY A 73 4.11 14.23 22.48
CA GLY A 73 5.05 13.25 23.05
C GLY A 73 4.69 11.78 22.78
N GLU A 74 3.56 11.51 22.12
CA GLU A 74 3.13 10.17 21.73
C GLU A 74 4.05 9.61 20.63
N LYS A 75 4.35 8.31 20.69
CA LYS A 75 5.21 7.62 19.72
C LYS A 75 4.45 6.51 19.01
N GLU A 76 4.54 6.46 17.69
CA GLU A 76 3.93 5.41 16.88
C GLU A 76 4.93 4.82 15.89
N PHE A 77 4.72 3.54 15.58
CA PHE A 77 5.49 2.72 14.66
C PHE A 77 4.50 2.05 13.70
N PRO A 78 4.85 1.79 12.44
CA PRO A 78 3.96 1.09 11.52
C PRO A 78 3.74 -0.35 11.99
N THR A 79 2.56 -0.89 11.74
CA THR A 79 2.24 -2.30 12.03
C THR A 79 2.43 -3.16 10.78
N LYS A 80 2.22 -4.48 10.89
CA LYS A 80 2.19 -5.34 9.69
C LYS A 80 1.05 -4.97 8.72
N ASP A 81 -0.04 -4.38 9.22
CA ASP A 81 -1.16 -3.90 8.41
C ASP A 81 -0.86 -2.56 7.73
N SER A 82 0.17 -1.82 8.17
CA SER A 82 0.67 -0.62 7.50
C SER A 82 1.40 -0.94 6.19
N ILE A 83 1.84 -2.18 5.95
CA ILE A 83 2.68 -2.55 4.81
C ILE A 83 1.84 -2.73 3.54
N ILE A 84 2.00 -1.83 2.58
CA ILE A 84 1.27 -1.83 1.30
C ILE A 84 1.92 -2.78 0.29
N SER A 85 3.25 -2.77 0.18
CA SER A 85 3.98 -3.66 -0.73
C SER A 85 5.42 -3.90 -0.28
N GLU A 86 5.94 -5.11 -0.52
CA GLU A 86 7.39 -5.37 -0.57
C GLU A 86 7.79 -5.80 -1.99
N THR A 87 8.92 -5.33 -2.49
CA THR A 87 9.52 -5.80 -3.74
C THR A 87 11.02 -6.03 -3.57
N THR A 88 11.37 -7.29 -3.37
CA THR A 88 12.75 -7.75 -3.14
C THR A 88 13.32 -8.38 -4.41
N LEU A 89 14.50 -7.93 -4.84
CA LEU A 89 15.19 -8.40 -6.02
C LEU A 89 16.71 -8.50 -5.74
N GLY A 90 17.19 -9.73 -5.58
CA GLY A 90 18.56 -9.97 -5.12
C GLY A 90 18.74 -9.58 -3.66
N ASP A 91 19.74 -8.76 -3.39
CA ASP A 91 20.05 -8.14 -2.10
C ASP A 91 19.36 -6.77 -1.90
N ARG A 92 18.64 -6.26 -2.90
CA ARG A 92 17.94 -4.97 -2.85
C ARG A 92 16.43 -5.13 -2.65
N SER A 93 15.79 -4.22 -1.91
CA SER A 93 14.34 -4.20 -1.74
C SER A 93 13.75 -2.79 -1.68
N ILE A 94 12.47 -2.70 -2.08
CA ILE A 94 11.60 -1.52 -1.95
C ILE A 94 10.41 -1.91 -1.09
N VAL A 95 10.21 -1.23 0.04
CA VAL A 95 9.03 -1.38 0.90
C VAL A 95 8.18 -0.11 0.82
N THR A 96 6.86 -0.24 0.76
CA THR A 96 5.95 0.91 0.86
C THR A 96 4.94 0.70 1.99
N ILE A 97 4.64 1.76 2.74
CA ILE A 97 3.71 1.75 3.87
C ILE A 97 2.69 2.89 3.79
N HIS A 98 1.55 2.74 4.47
CA HIS A 98 0.85 3.88 5.06
C HIS A 98 1.60 4.30 6.32
N SER A 99 1.95 5.57 6.44
CA SER A 99 2.81 6.06 7.52
C SER A 99 1.98 6.44 8.76
N PRO A 100 2.46 6.20 10.00
CA PRO A 100 1.71 6.56 11.22
C PRO A 100 1.34 8.05 11.30
N GLU A 101 2.04 8.93 10.58
CA GLU A 101 1.70 10.34 10.40
C GLU A 101 0.25 10.61 9.93
N GLY A 102 -0.43 9.65 9.29
CA GLY A 102 -1.85 9.73 8.95
C GLY A 102 -2.22 8.93 7.70
N LYS A 103 -3.52 8.66 7.49
CA LYS A 103 -4.01 7.78 6.40
C LYS A 103 -3.58 8.22 4.98
N ASN A 104 -3.42 9.52 4.77
CA ASN A 104 -3.00 10.16 3.52
C ASN A 104 -1.46 10.24 3.36
N LYS A 105 -0.69 9.73 4.33
CA LYS A 105 0.77 9.76 4.37
C LYS A 105 1.33 8.39 4.00
N TYR A 106 2.40 8.39 3.22
CA TYR A 106 3.02 7.18 2.68
C TYR A 106 4.54 7.30 2.76
N THR A 107 5.24 6.22 3.10
CA THR A 107 6.71 6.20 3.08
C THR A 107 7.21 5.04 2.21
N VAL A 108 8.10 5.36 1.28
CA VAL A 108 8.84 4.40 0.46
C VAL A 108 10.23 4.25 1.06
N PHE A 109 10.62 3.03 1.38
CA PHE A 109 11.93 2.70 1.94
C PHE A 109 12.75 1.89 0.95
N LEU A 110 14.04 2.19 0.90
CA LEU A 110 15.03 1.38 0.19
C LEU A 110 15.89 0.60 1.17
N TYR A 111 16.20 -0.63 0.76
CA TYR A 111 16.82 -1.64 1.61
C TYR A 111 17.93 -2.38 0.85
N GLU A 112 19.04 -2.61 1.54
CA GLU A 112 20.09 -3.55 1.10
C GLU A 112 20.33 -4.64 2.16
N ASN A 113 20.59 -5.87 1.71
CA ASN A 113 20.90 -7.02 2.55
C ASN A 113 22.39 -7.37 2.50
N LYS A 114 23.10 -7.07 3.59
CA LYS A 114 24.53 -7.40 3.76
C LYS A 114 24.75 -8.39 4.90
N GLY A 115 23.84 -9.37 5.01
CA GLY A 115 23.71 -10.32 6.11
C GLY A 115 22.55 -10.01 7.05
N HIS A 116 22.01 -8.79 6.98
CA HIS A 116 20.77 -8.32 7.60
C HIS A 116 20.19 -7.18 6.74
N TRP A 117 18.91 -6.87 6.88
CA TRP A 117 18.23 -5.81 6.13
C TRP A 117 18.50 -4.42 6.71
N THR A 118 19.33 -3.64 6.00
CA THR A 118 19.64 -2.24 6.35
C THR A 118 18.79 -1.30 5.50
N MET A 119 18.06 -0.38 6.13
CA MET A 119 17.41 0.73 5.44
C MET A 119 18.48 1.71 4.95
N THR A 120 18.53 2.02 3.66
CA THR A 120 19.49 2.98 3.08
C THR A 120 18.90 4.37 2.94
N ASP A 121 17.64 4.45 2.49
CA ASP A 121 16.96 5.70 2.15
C ASP A 121 15.46 5.60 2.46
N LEU A 122 14.82 6.75 2.71
CA LEU A 122 13.36 6.85 2.85
C LEU A 122 12.82 8.10 2.15
N MET A 123 11.70 7.94 1.45
CA MET A 123 10.96 9.02 0.78
C MET A 123 9.55 9.06 1.33
N GLN A 124 9.22 10.10 2.10
CA GLN A 124 7.86 10.39 2.53
C GLN A 124 7.08 11.10 1.41
N LEU A 125 5.80 10.76 1.28
CA LEU A 125 4.83 11.39 0.41
C LEU A 125 3.52 11.63 1.18
N GLU A 126 2.72 12.53 0.64
CA GLU A 126 1.34 12.80 1.07
C GLU A 126 0.45 12.84 -0.18
N THR A 127 -0.83 12.51 -0.04
CA THR A 127 -1.83 12.82 -1.06
C THR A 127 -2.34 14.24 -0.89
N LEU A 128 -2.19 15.06 -1.92
CA LEU A 128 -2.65 16.45 -1.89
C LEU A 128 -4.16 16.50 -1.91
N LYS A 129 -4.69 17.55 -1.27
CA LYS A 129 -6.06 18.00 -1.50
C LYS A 129 -6.07 18.85 -2.77
N ASP A 130 -7.25 18.92 -3.38
CA ASP A 130 -7.61 19.40 -4.72
C ASP A 130 -6.75 20.53 -5.35
N ASP A 131 -6.75 20.58 -6.68
CA ASP A 131 -6.07 21.56 -7.55
C ASP A 131 -4.52 21.50 -7.63
N GLN A 132 -3.86 20.49 -7.07
CA GLN A 132 -2.38 20.36 -7.10
C GLN A 132 -1.84 19.03 -7.65
N PHE A 133 -2.66 18.25 -8.34
CA PHE A 133 -2.25 16.95 -8.89
C PHE A 133 -1.24 17.06 -10.04
N ALA A 134 -0.34 16.07 -10.13
CA ALA A 134 0.66 16.00 -11.17
C ALA A 134 0.09 15.46 -12.50
N GLU A 135 0.54 15.99 -13.64
CA GLU A 135 0.15 15.45 -14.94
C GLU A 135 0.78 14.08 -15.22
N LYS A 136 -0.01 13.16 -15.79
CA LYS A 136 0.47 11.84 -16.25
C LYS A 136 1.66 11.91 -17.21
N THR A 137 1.86 13.02 -17.93
CA THR A 137 3.01 13.25 -18.85
C THR A 137 3.30 12.07 -19.79
N GLY A 138 2.25 11.36 -20.19
CA GLY A 138 2.29 10.19 -21.08
C GLY A 138 2.61 8.84 -20.42
N LEU A 139 2.50 8.73 -19.09
CA LEU A 139 2.46 7.46 -18.35
C LEU A 139 1.05 6.87 -18.28
N ASN A 140 0.94 5.54 -18.38
CA ASN A 140 -0.29 4.79 -18.17
C ASN A 140 -0.49 4.48 -16.67
N LEU A 141 -0.59 5.51 -15.83
CA LEU A 141 -0.95 5.35 -14.42
C LEU A 141 -2.46 5.01 -14.31
N PRO A 142 -2.88 4.10 -13.40
CA PRO A 142 -4.28 3.70 -13.20
C PRO A 142 -5.12 4.73 -12.41
N MET A 143 -4.53 5.85 -12.03
CA MET A 143 -5.13 6.96 -11.29
C MET A 143 -4.98 8.24 -12.11
N GLU A 144 -6.06 9.02 -12.28
CA GLU A 144 -6.01 10.32 -12.98
C GLU A 144 -5.35 11.40 -12.11
N GLU A 145 -5.74 11.46 -10.85
CA GLU A 145 -5.28 12.43 -9.85
C GLU A 145 -4.31 11.75 -8.89
N PHE A 146 -3.10 12.29 -8.78
CA PHE A 146 -2.00 11.75 -7.98
C PHE A 146 -0.91 12.80 -7.72
N ASN A 147 -0.06 12.51 -6.73
CA ASN A 147 1.18 13.23 -6.46
C ASN A 147 2.40 12.44 -6.90
N ILE A 148 3.50 13.14 -7.19
CA ILE A 148 4.79 12.52 -7.54
C ILE A 148 5.89 12.96 -6.57
N GLY A 149 6.57 11.99 -5.97
CA GLY A 149 7.87 12.15 -5.34
C GLY A 149 8.99 11.62 -6.24
N ARG A 150 10.16 12.26 -6.21
CA ARG A 150 11.39 11.75 -6.83
C ARG A 150 12.54 11.85 -5.83
N MET A 151 13.31 10.79 -5.72
CA MET A 151 14.60 10.77 -5.05
C MET A 151 15.67 10.30 -6.03
N MET A 152 16.79 11.02 -6.08
CA MET A 152 17.99 10.62 -6.82
C MET A 152 18.91 9.88 -5.85
N LEU A 153 19.16 8.61 -6.12
CA LEU A 153 19.87 7.67 -5.25
C LEU A 153 21.39 7.76 -5.44
N ASN A 154 21.82 7.94 -6.68
CA ASN A 154 23.22 8.12 -7.02
C ASN A 154 23.35 9.01 -8.25
N VAL A 155 23.97 10.19 -8.06
CA VAL A 155 24.12 11.24 -9.07
C VAL A 155 25.02 10.78 -10.23
N ASN A 156 26.13 10.10 -9.92
CA ASN A 156 27.11 9.67 -10.91
C ASN A 156 26.52 8.59 -11.81
N ASP A 157 25.79 7.65 -11.20
CA ASP A 157 25.18 6.54 -11.91
C ASP A 157 23.82 6.89 -12.52
N ASN A 158 23.21 8.04 -12.21
CA ASN A 158 21.82 8.35 -12.59
C ASN A 158 20.83 7.27 -12.10
N GLU A 159 21.02 6.82 -10.85
CA GLU A 159 20.05 5.99 -10.14
C GLU A 159 18.98 6.89 -9.50
N ASP A 160 17.72 6.51 -9.69
CA ASP A 160 16.55 7.30 -9.29
C ASP A 160 15.41 6.38 -8.86
N ILE A 161 14.58 6.84 -7.92
CA ILE A 161 13.25 6.31 -7.67
C ILE A 161 12.21 7.42 -7.78
N TRP A 162 11.11 7.12 -8.45
CA TRP A 162 9.89 7.90 -8.45
C TRP A 162 8.81 7.13 -7.70
N ALA A 163 7.99 7.85 -6.93
CA ALA A 163 6.78 7.31 -6.32
C ALA A 163 5.58 8.17 -6.74
N PHE A 164 4.50 7.52 -7.14
CA PHE A 164 3.26 8.11 -7.59
C PHE A 164 2.18 7.68 -6.61
N VAL A 165 1.41 8.60 -6.04
CA VAL A 165 0.48 8.29 -4.94
C VAL A 165 -0.85 9.01 -5.04
N ASN A 166 -1.94 8.28 -4.77
CA ASN A 166 -3.28 8.82 -4.50
C ASN A 166 -3.92 8.08 -3.32
N GLU A 167 -5.15 8.42 -2.92
CA GLU A 167 -5.80 7.86 -1.71
C GLU A 167 -5.88 6.33 -1.65
N ASN A 168 -5.78 5.65 -2.80
CA ASN A 168 -5.96 4.20 -2.92
C ASN A 168 -4.70 3.47 -3.42
N ASN A 169 -3.74 4.18 -4.03
CA ASN A 169 -2.62 3.56 -4.74
C ASN A 169 -1.31 4.26 -4.40
N ILE A 170 -0.25 3.46 -4.18
CA ILE A 170 1.13 3.90 -4.30
C ILE A 170 1.86 3.00 -5.30
N ILE A 171 2.55 3.64 -6.24
CA ILE A 171 3.30 2.98 -7.32
C ILE A 171 4.72 3.54 -7.31
N THR A 172 5.72 2.67 -7.31
CA THR A 172 7.12 3.06 -7.44
C THR A 172 7.70 2.63 -8.79
N ILE A 173 8.58 3.46 -9.33
CA ILE A 173 9.42 3.16 -10.49
C ILE A 173 10.85 3.46 -10.08
N ALA A 174 11.71 2.44 -10.02
CA ALA A 174 13.14 2.62 -9.76
C ALA A 174 13.96 2.36 -11.03
N ARG A 175 14.93 3.23 -11.32
CA ARG A 175 15.96 3.07 -12.35
C ARG A 175 17.29 2.85 -11.64
N LEU A 176 17.84 1.64 -11.74
CA LEU A 176 19.09 1.24 -11.10
C LEU A 176 20.10 0.74 -12.14
N ASN A 177 21.38 0.78 -11.81
CA ASN A 177 22.41 -0.01 -12.51
C ASN A 177 22.05 -1.49 -12.50
N ARG A 178 22.49 -2.24 -13.52
CA ARG A 178 22.40 -3.70 -13.48
C ARG A 178 23.35 -4.24 -12.41
N PHE A 179 22.78 -4.92 -11.41
CA PHE A 179 23.50 -5.73 -10.43
C PHE A 179 23.19 -7.23 -10.65
N PRO A 180 24.08 -8.16 -10.23
CA PRO A 180 23.82 -9.59 -10.34
C PRO A 180 22.85 -10.07 -9.25
N PHE A 181 21.81 -10.81 -9.63
CA PHE A 181 20.87 -11.44 -8.71
C PHE A 181 20.40 -12.81 -9.23
N ARG A 182 19.77 -13.60 -8.36
CA ARG A 182 19.03 -14.82 -8.76
C ARG A 182 17.59 -14.43 -9.04
N GLU A 183 17.05 -14.85 -10.20
CA GLU A 183 15.66 -14.62 -10.58
C GLU A 183 14.70 -15.13 -9.48
N PRO A 184 13.74 -14.31 -8.99
CA PRO A 184 12.82 -14.74 -7.94
C PRO A 184 11.98 -15.94 -8.36
N LEU A 185 11.69 -16.85 -7.41
CA LEU A 185 10.84 -18.01 -7.68
C LEU A 185 9.43 -17.58 -8.12
N GLY A 186 8.89 -18.28 -9.12
CA GLY A 186 7.58 -17.94 -9.69
C GLY A 186 7.56 -16.73 -10.64
N THR A 187 8.73 -16.17 -10.98
CA THR A 187 8.83 -15.12 -12.03
C THR A 187 8.30 -15.64 -13.36
N THR A 188 7.53 -14.79 -14.05
CA THR A 188 6.90 -15.07 -15.35
C THR A 188 7.37 -14.08 -16.40
N ASN A 189 7.62 -14.58 -17.62
CA ASN A 189 8.13 -13.77 -18.73
C ASN A 189 6.97 -13.05 -19.45
N VAL A 190 7.05 -11.73 -19.58
CA VAL A 190 6.06 -10.92 -20.30
C VAL A 190 6.71 -10.12 -21.43
N ARG A 191 5.97 -9.90 -22.53
CA ARG A 191 6.45 -9.12 -23.68
C ARG A 191 6.03 -7.66 -23.55
N LEU A 192 7.00 -6.76 -23.53
CA LEU A 192 6.79 -5.32 -23.52
C LEU A 192 6.83 -4.75 -24.95
N LYS A 193 6.43 -3.48 -25.10
CA LYS A 193 6.55 -2.71 -26.36
C LYS A 193 7.99 -2.74 -26.86
N ARG A 194 8.13 -2.52 -28.18
CA ARG A 194 9.42 -2.63 -28.91
C ARG A 194 10.07 -4.02 -28.85
N GLY A 195 9.39 -5.03 -28.29
CA GLY A 195 9.90 -6.40 -28.18
C GLY A 195 10.78 -6.66 -26.95
N ALA A 196 10.89 -5.70 -26.02
CA ALA A 196 11.65 -5.90 -24.79
C ALA A 196 11.02 -6.99 -23.92
N LYS A 197 11.85 -7.68 -23.14
CA LYS A 197 11.44 -8.74 -22.22
C LYS A 197 11.28 -8.17 -20.80
N GLY A 198 10.07 -8.25 -20.28
CA GLY A 198 9.77 -7.99 -18.87
C GLY A 198 9.65 -9.28 -18.07
N TYR A 199 9.82 -9.15 -16.77
CA TYR A 199 9.86 -10.24 -15.80
C TYR A 199 8.92 -9.86 -14.65
N LEU A 200 7.78 -10.57 -14.56
CA LEU A 200 6.69 -10.28 -13.64
C LEU A 200 6.69 -11.31 -12.51
N SER A 201 6.83 -10.86 -11.27
CA SER A 201 6.85 -11.70 -10.08
C SER A 201 5.91 -11.15 -9.00
N ASN A 202 5.89 -11.79 -7.83
CA ASN A 202 5.12 -11.35 -6.66
C ASN A 202 6.08 -11.13 -5.47
N GLY A 203 5.84 -10.09 -4.68
CA GLY A 203 6.48 -9.90 -3.39
C GLY A 203 5.89 -10.83 -2.32
N PRO A 204 6.50 -10.92 -1.12
CA PRO A 204 6.01 -11.77 -0.03
C PRO A 204 4.55 -11.53 0.35
N ASN A 205 4.08 -10.28 0.27
CA ASN A 205 2.72 -9.88 0.63
C ASN A 205 1.70 -10.06 -0.51
N GLY A 206 2.05 -10.83 -1.56
CA GLY A 206 1.18 -11.11 -2.71
C GLY A 206 1.04 -9.96 -3.71
N ASN A 207 1.51 -8.75 -3.38
CA ASN A 207 1.65 -7.64 -4.31
C ASN A 207 2.48 -8.06 -5.53
N SER A 208 2.17 -7.53 -6.70
CA SER A 208 2.91 -7.85 -7.93
C SER A 208 4.00 -6.82 -8.19
N PHE A 209 5.09 -7.24 -8.84
CA PHE A 209 6.12 -6.33 -9.33
C PHE A 209 6.67 -6.81 -10.67
N LEU A 210 7.15 -5.87 -11.49
CA LEU A 210 7.77 -6.16 -12.77
C LEU A 210 9.15 -5.53 -12.82
N TYR A 211 10.16 -6.29 -13.23
CA TYR A 211 11.44 -5.73 -13.65
C TYR A 211 11.69 -5.96 -15.14
N TYR A 212 12.46 -5.06 -15.75
CA TYR A 212 12.96 -5.24 -17.10
C TYR A 212 14.34 -4.60 -17.27
N PHE A 213 15.07 -5.03 -18.29
CA PHE A 213 16.38 -4.50 -18.62
C PHE A 213 16.29 -3.60 -19.86
N ASP A 214 16.87 -2.41 -19.78
CA ASP A 214 17.10 -1.50 -20.89
C ASP A 214 18.50 -0.91 -20.75
N SER A 215 19.28 -0.91 -21.83
CA SER A 215 20.65 -0.41 -21.84
C SER A 215 21.46 -1.04 -20.69
N GLN A 216 22.28 -0.29 -19.94
CA GLN A 216 22.97 -0.82 -18.74
C GLN A 216 22.17 -0.67 -17.43
N LYS A 217 20.85 -0.48 -17.53
CA LYS A 217 19.95 -0.34 -16.37
C LYS A 217 19.05 -1.57 -16.18
N ILE A 218 18.58 -1.70 -14.95
CA ILE A 218 17.35 -2.40 -14.61
C ILE A 218 16.30 -1.35 -14.21
N VAL A 219 15.07 -1.55 -14.64
CA VAL A 219 13.90 -0.80 -14.19
C VAL A 219 13.03 -1.74 -13.38
N ILE A 220 12.58 -1.30 -12.20
CA ILE A 220 11.68 -2.04 -11.31
C ILE A 220 10.41 -1.21 -11.13
N LEU A 221 9.25 -1.84 -11.30
CA LEU A 221 7.92 -1.28 -11.02
C LEU A 221 7.29 -2.08 -9.89
N ALA A 222 6.85 -1.41 -8.83
CA ALA A 222 6.19 -2.02 -7.67
C ALA A 222 5.03 -1.14 -7.17
N GLY A 223 4.21 -1.70 -6.28
CA GLY A 223 3.04 -1.01 -5.71
C GLY A 223 1.87 -1.96 -5.47
N ASN A 224 0.73 -1.40 -5.06
CA ASN A 224 -0.53 -2.12 -4.84
C ASN A 224 -1.47 -2.15 -6.07
N ILE A 225 -0.90 -2.25 -7.27
CA ILE A 225 -1.64 -2.26 -8.55
C ILE A 225 -1.59 -3.63 -9.24
N SER A 226 -2.53 -3.89 -10.17
CA SER A 226 -2.65 -5.20 -10.82
C SER A 226 -1.52 -5.49 -11.80
N LYS A 227 -1.29 -6.78 -12.07
CA LYS A 227 -0.35 -7.28 -13.09
C LYS A 227 -0.56 -6.63 -14.46
N SER A 228 -1.82 -6.41 -14.85
CA SER A 228 -2.22 -5.71 -16.07
C SER A 228 -1.79 -4.24 -16.10
N GLU A 229 -1.96 -3.52 -14.99
CA GLU A 229 -1.60 -2.10 -14.88
C GLU A 229 -0.08 -1.91 -14.84
N ILE A 230 0.65 -2.76 -14.11
CA ILE A 230 2.12 -2.75 -14.09
C ILE A 230 2.68 -2.96 -15.52
N ILE A 231 2.10 -3.89 -16.29
CA ILE A 231 2.48 -4.11 -17.69
C ILE A 231 2.09 -2.90 -18.57
N SER A 232 0.93 -2.28 -18.34
CA SER A 232 0.49 -1.07 -19.06
C SER A 232 1.44 0.11 -18.82
N LEU A 233 1.83 0.33 -17.56
CA LEU A 233 2.75 1.38 -17.12
C LEU A 233 4.16 1.15 -17.67
N ALA A 234 4.70 -0.07 -17.57
CA ALA A 234 5.96 -0.45 -18.21
C ALA A 234 5.95 -0.22 -19.73
N ASN A 235 4.79 -0.42 -20.37
CA ASN A 235 4.57 -0.16 -21.78
C ASN A 235 4.35 1.33 -22.13
N SER A 236 4.27 2.25 -21.17
CA SER A 236 4.10 3.70 -21.41
C SER A 236 5.39 4.50 -21.35
N MET A 237 6.38 4.02 -20.59
CA MET A 237 7.68 4.66 -20.43
C MET A 237 8.49 4.73 -21.75
N PRO A 238 9.40 5.72 -21.90
CA PRO A 238 10.42 5.72 -22.93
C PRO A 238 11.56 4.77 -22.54
N SER A 239 12.66 4.80 -23.30
CA SER A 239 13.91 4.17 -22.84
C SER A 239 14.47 4.89 -21.62
N VAL A 240 15.20 4.18 -20.76
CA VAL A 240 15.96 4.72 -19.62
C VAL A 240 16.99 5.79 -20.01
N THR A 241 17.37 5.82 -21.29
CA THR A 241 18.26 6.80 -21.92
C THR A 241 17.56 8.11 -22.28
N SER A 242 16.24 8.20 -22.16
CA SER A 242 15.48 9.43 -22.36
C SER A 242 15.79 10.43 -21.23
N PRO A 243 16.05 11.72 -21.55
CA PRO A 243 16.20 12.75 -20.52
C PRO A 243 14.90 13.04 -19.77
N PHE A 244 13.76 12.51 -20.23
CA PHE A 244 12.44 12.64 -19.59
C PHE A 244 12.02 11.38 -18.80
N PHE A 245 12.81 10.30 -18.82
CA PHE A 245 12.46 9.05 -18.12
C PHE A 245 12.11 9.32 -16.63
N PRO A 246 10.98 8.78 -16.10
CA PRO A 246 10.09 7.78 -16.70
C PRO A 246 9.00 8.34 -17.63
N THR A 247 8.78 9.66 -17.66
CA THR A 247 7.70 10.27 -18.46
C THR A 247 8.03 10.24 -19.96
N SER A 248 7.02 10.32 -20.83
CA SER A 248 7.21 10.26 -22.29
C SER A 248 7.06 11.60 -22.99
N LYS A 249 6.87 12.70 -22.23
CA LYS A 249 6.78 14.09 -22.71
C LYS A 249 7.44 15.08 -21.74
N LYS A 250 7.75 16.27 -22.27
CA LYS A 250 7.80 17.51 -21.48
C LYS A 250 6.38 17.96 -21.12
#